data_AF-Q9BZX4-F1
#
_entry.id   AF-Q9BZX4-F1
#
_cell.length_a   1.000
_cell.length_b   1.000
_cell.length_c   1.000
_cell.angle_alpha   90.00
_cell.angle_beta   90.00
_cell.angle_gamma   90.00
#
_symmetry.space_group_name_H-M   'P 1'
#
loop_
_entity.id
_entity.type
_entity.pdbx_description
1 polymer ?
#
loop_
_entity_poly.entity_id
_entity_poly.type
_entity_poly.pdbx_seq_one_letter_code
_entity_poly.pdbx_strand_id
1 'polypeptide(L)'
;MAQTDKPTCIPPELPKMLKEFAKAAIRAQPQDLIQWGADYFEALSRGETPPVRERSERVALCNWAELTPELLKILHSQVAGRLIIRAEELAQMWKVVNLPTDLFNSVMNVGRFTEEIEWLKFLALACSALGVTITKTLKIVCEVLSCDHNGGLPRIPFSTFQFLYTYIAEVDGEICASHVSRMLNYIEQEVIGPDGLITVNDFTQNPRVWLE
;
A
#
# COMPACT_ATOMS: atom_id res chain seq x y z
N MET A 1 52.31 -18.10 18.13
CA MET A 1 52.47 -16.71 18.59
C MET A 1 51.19 -16.34 19.31
N ALA A 2 51.26 -16.16 20.63
CA ALA A 2 50.13 -15.83 21.48
C ALA A 2 49.67 -14.39 21.20
N GLN A 3 48.41 -14.21 20.83
CA GLN A 3 47.78 -12.88 20.79
C GLN A 3 47.63 -12.41 22.23
N THR A 4 48.21 -11.25 22.52
CA THR A 4 48.12 -10.58 23.81
C THR A 4 46.68 -10.14 24.06
N ASP A 5 45.98 -10.86 24.94
CA ASP A 5 44.73 -10.42 25.56
C ASP A 5 44.99 -9.13 26.35
N LYS A 6 44.78 -7.97 25.73
CA LYS A 6 44.47 -6.76 26.51
C LYS A 6 43.08 -7.00 27.09
N PRO A 7 42.90 -6.99 28.43
CA PRO A 7 41.57 -7.11 29.00
C PRO A 7 40.74 -5.91 28.53
N THR A 8 39.78 -6.18 27.65
CA THR A 8 38.82 -5.17 27.20
C THR A 8 37.96 -4.80 28.39
N CYS A 9 38.29 -3.70 29.07
CA CYS A 9 37.48 -3.18 30.16
C CYS A 9 36.19 -2.60 29.57
N ILE A 10 35.12 -3.39 29.58
CA ILE A 10 33.79 -2.95 29.12
C ILE A 10 33.20 -2.07 30.24
N PRO A 11 32.83 -0.80 29.96
CA PRO A 11 32.15 0.04 30.94
C PRO A 11 30.87 -0.65 31.44
N PRO A 12 30.63 -0.74 32.75
CA PRO A 12 29.51 -1.49 33.30
C PRO A 12 28.14 -0.94 32.88
N GLU A 13 28.07 0.33 32.46
CA GLU A 13 26.85 0.99 31.99
C GLU A 13 26.54 0.67 30.52
N LEU A 14 27.55 0.31 29.72
CA LEU A 14 27.43 0.12 28.28
C LEU A 14 26.39 -0.96 27.91
N PRO A 15 26.37 -2.16 28.55
CA PRO A 15 25.36 -3.17 28.26
C PRO A 15 23.93 -2.68 28.51
N LYS A 16 23.72 -1.89 29.57
CA LYS A 16 22.41 -1.32 29.89
C LYS A 16 21.99 -0.29 28.85
N MET A 17 22.91 0.58 28.44
CA MET A 17 22.66 1.60 27.42
C MET A 17 22.27 0.98 26.07
N LEU A 18 23.01 -0.04 25.62
CA LEU A 18 22.70 -0.78 24.40
C LEU A 18 21.35 -1.51 24.48
N LYS A 19 21.00 -2.04 25.65
CA LYS A 19 19.69 -2.70 25.87
C LYS A 19 18.54 -1.70 25.77
N GLU A 20 18.67 -0.50 26.34
CA GLU A 20 17.64 0.54 26.24
C GLU A 20 17.55 1.11 24.82
N PHE A 21 18.67 1.28 24.13
CA PHE A 21 18.71 1.60 22.70
C PHE A 21 17.96 0.56 21.86
N ALA A 22 18.26 -0.72 22.03
CA ALA A 22 17.60 -1.80 21.29
C ALA A 22 16.09 -1.85 21.57
N LYS A 23 15.66 -1.68 22.83
CA LYS A 23 14.24 -1.58 23.18
C LYS A 23 13.57 -0.38 22.52
N ALA A 24 14.23 0.76 22.52
CA ALA A 24 13.72 1.98 21.91
C ALA A 24 13.61 1.83 20.39
N ALA A 25 14.61 1.22 19.73
CA ALA A 25 14.61 0.96 18.29
C ALA A 25 13.45 0.00 17.90
N ILE A 26 13.26 -1.09 18.65
CA ILE A 26 12.15 -2.03 18.44
C ILE A 26 10.80 -1.34 18.59
N ARG A 27 10.67 -0.40 19.53
CA ARG A 27 9.42 0.36 19.76
C ARG A 27 9.19 1.44 18.70
N ALA A 28 10.25 2.12 18.26
CA ALA A 28 10.19 3.21 17.30
C ALA A 28 10.00 2.72 15.86
N GLN A 29 10.53 1.53 15.52
CA GLN A 29 10.54 1.01 14.14
C GLN A 29 10.97 2.08 13.11
N PRO A 30 12.16 2.70 13.26
CA PRO A 30 12.59 3.76 12.36
C PRO A 30 12.87 3.22 10.96
N GLN A 31 12.50 3.97 9.92
CA GLN A 31 12.86 3.64 8.53
C GLN A 31 14.39 3.71 8.31
N ASP A 32 15.04 4.71 8.90
CA ASP A 32 16.50 4.84 8.94
C ASP A 32 17.00 4.69 10.39
N LEU A 33 17.57 3.53 10.69
CA LEU A 33 18.10 3.21 12.02
C LEU A 33 19.34 4.03 12.38
N ILE A 34 20.14 4.45 11.40
CA ILE A 34 21.40 5.17 11.63
C ILE A 34 21.09 6.61 12.04
N GLN A 35 20.27 7.31 11.26
CA GLN A 35 19.87 8.68 11.57
C GLN A 35 19.08 8.72 12.89
N TRP A 36 18.08 7.84 13.06
CA TRP A 36 17.33 7.73 14.30
C TRP A 36 18.24 7.43 15.51
N GLY A 37 19.28 6.63 15.31
CA GLY A 37 20.26 6.33 16.35
C GLY A 37 21.11 7.53 16.74
N ALA A 38 21.53 8.35 15.79
CA ALA A 38 22.24 9.61 16.06
C ALA A 38 21.36 10.55 16.90
N ASP A 39 20.10 10.76 16.48
CA ASP A 39 19.14 11.61 17.18
C ASP A 39 18.81 11.06 18.58
N TYR A 40 18.71 9.74 18.73
CA TYR A 40 18.49 9.07 20.00
C TYR A 40 19.59 9.38 21.02
N PHE A 41 20.86 9.22 20.63
CA PHE A 41 21.98 9.49 21.52
C PHE A 41 22.20 10.99 21.75
N GLU A 42 21.90 11.83 20.75
CA GLU A 42 21.93 13.28 20.90
C GLU A 42 20.89 13.76 21.92
N ALA A 43 19.64 13.30 21.81
CA ALA A 43 18.57 13.62 22.77
C ALA A 43 18.93 13.16 24.19
N LEU A 44 19.45 11.94 24.35
CA LEU A 44 19.93 11.45 25.65
C LEU A 44 21.04 12.32 26.21
N SER A 45 21.96 12.81 25.38
CA SER A 45 23.06 13.68 25.82
C SER A 45 22.58 15.04 26.32
N ARG A 46 21.45 15.53 25.79
CA ARG A 46 20.80 16.78 26.20
C ARG A 46 19.84 16.60 27.40
N GLY A 47 19.63 15.37 27.87
CA GLY A 47 18.65 15.06 28.90
C GLY A 47 17.20 15.13 28.40
N GLU A 48 17.01 15.15 27.08
CA GLU A 48 15.71 15.16 26.43
C GLU A 48 15.16 13.73 26.28
N THR A 49 13.84 13.61 26.14
CA THR A 49 13.24 12.32 25.80
C THR A 49 13.61 11.96 24.36
N PRO A 50 14.27 10.82 24.09
CA PRO A 50 14.66 10.42 22.74
C PRO A 50 13.45 10.30 21.84
N PRO A 51 13.60 10.44 20.50
CA PRO A 51 12.50 10.49 19.55
C PRO A 51 11.61 9.24 19.71
N VAL A 52 10.48 9.44 20.40
CA VAL A 52 9.47 8.41 20.61
C VAL A 52 8.68 8.35 19.34
N ARG A 53 9.05 7.39 18.48
CA ARG A 53 8.37 7.06 17.23
C ARG A 53 7.91 8.32 16.52
N GLU A 54 8.83 8.96 15.79
CA GLU A 54 8.41 9.74 14.64
C GLU A 54 7.83 8.72 13.67
N ARG A 55 6.54 8.44 13.86
CA ARG A 55 5.73 7.77 12.87
C ARG A 55 5.67 8.80 11.75
N SER A 56 6.72 8.86 10.92
CA SER A 56 6.75 9.67 9.70
C SER A 56 5.53 9.37 8.81
N GLU A 57 4.77 8.31 9.14
CA GLU A 57 3.45 8.02 8.62
C GLU A 57 2.45 7.64 9.73
N ARG A 58 2.10 8.58 10.62
CA ARG A 58 0.67 8.94 10.59
C ARG A 58 0.50 9.67 9.26
N VAL A 59 0.51 8.97 8.11
CA VAL A 59 -0.43 9.37 7.05
C VAL A 59 -1.72 9.42 7.81
N ALA A 60 -2.23 10.63 7.96
CA ALA A 60 -2.96 11.03 9.13
C ALA A 60 -3.94 9.95 9.58
N LEU A 61 -4.18 9.84 10.89
CA LEU A 61 -5.49 9.37 11.36
C LEU A 61 -6.62 10.32 10.88
N CYS A 62 -6.49 10.94 9.70
CA CYS A 62 -7.57 11.46 8.87
C CYS A 62 -8.34 10.26 8.38
N ASN A 63 -9.38 9.90 9.11
CA ASN A 63 -10.68 9.56 8.55
C ASN A 63 -10.73 8.50 7.42
N TRP A 64 -9.71 7.66 7.21
CA TRP A 64 -9.78 6.56 6.21
C TRP A 64 -10.96 5.62 6.48
N ALA A 65 -11.44 5.59 7.73
CA ALA A 65 -12.67 4.92 8.13
C ALA A 65 -13.92 5.38 7.35
N GLU A 66 -13.92 6.60 6.79
CA GLU A 66 -15.01 7.12 5.96
C GLU A 66 -14.96 6.58 4.54
N LEU A 67 -13.79 6.16 4.03
CA LEU A 67 -13.69 5.58 2.70
C LEU A 67 -14.27 4.16 2.72
N THR A 68 -15.26 3.92 1.87
CA THR A 68 -15.84 2.59 1.68
C THR A 68 -15.82 2.20 0.19
N PRO A 69 -15.86 0.90 -0.14
CA PRO A 69 -15.98 0.46 -1.53
C PRO A 69 -17.21 1.04 -2.24
N GLU A 70 -18.30 1.33 -1.52
CA GLU A 70 -19.52 1.93 -2.07
C GLU A 70 -19.28 3.36 -2.55
N LEU A 71 -18.52 4.17 -1.80
CA LEU A 71 -18.16 5.52 -2.23
C LEU A 71 -17.27 5.48 -3.47
N LEU A 72 -16.33 4.52 -3.55
CA LEU A 72 -15.50 4.31 -4.74
C LEU A 72 -16.34 3.85 -5.95
N LYS A 73 -17.37 3.04 -5.74
CA LYS A 73 -18.36 2.68 -6.79
C LYS A 73 -19.12 3.90 -7.29
N ILE A 74 -19.55 4.79 -6.41
CA ILE A 74 -20.22 6.05 -6.80
C ILE A 74 -19.28 6.89 -7.66
N LEU A 75 -18.03 7.10 -7.23
CA LEU A 75 -17.04 7.83 -8.03
C LEU A 75 -16.80 7.15 -9.39
N HIS A 76 -16.62 5.84 -9.43
CA HIS A 76 -16.44 5.08 -10.66
C HIS A 76 -17.62 5.26 -11.63
N SER A 77 -18.85 5.24 -11.12
CA SER A 77 -20.05 5.49 -11.92
C SER A 77 -20.10 6.90 -12.51
N GLN A 78 -19.65 7.91 -11.74
CA GLN A 78 -19.61 9.31 -12.18
C GLN A 78 -18.49 9.60 -13.19
N VAL A 79 -17.38 8.85 -13.15
CA VAL A 79 -16.33 8.95 -14.18
C VAL A 79 -16.84 8.49 -15.55
N ALA A 80 -17.94 7.72 -15.58
CA ALA A 80 -18.70 7.36 -16.77
C ALA A 80 -17.85 6.66 -17.86
N GLY A 81 -16.97 5.75 -17.43
CA GLY A 81 -16.16 4.93 -18.33
C GLY A 81 -14.96 5.66 -18.96
N ARG A 82 -14.68 6.91 -18.58
CA ARG A 82 -13.48 7.62 -19.04
C ARG A 82 -12.21 6.96 -18.47
N LEU A 83 -11.20 6.81 -19.33
CA LEU A 83 -9.89 6.29 -18.94
C LEU A 83 -9.02 7.37 -18.26
N ILE A 84 -9.21 8.62 -18.65
CA ILE A 84 -8.49 9.78 -18.13
C ILE A 84 -9.51 10.79 -17.60
N ILE A 85 -9.26 11.33 -16.41
CA ILE A 85 -10.04 12.40 -15.79
C ILE A 85 -9.11 13.54 -15.37
N ARG A 86 -9.61 14.79 -15.42
CA ARG A 86 -8.86 15.94 -14.93
C ARG A 86 -8.86 15.96 -13.41
N ALA A 87 -7.71 16.29 -12.80
CA ALA A 87 -7.56 16.34 -11.35
C ALA A 87 -8.58 17.27 -10.68
N GLU A 88 -8.84 18.44 -11.26
CA GLU A 88 -9.83 19.39 -10.76
C GLU A 88 -11.25 18.79 -10.76
N GLU A 89 -11.62 18.09 -11.83
CA GLU A 89 -12.92 17.44 -11.94
C GLU A 89 -13.06 16.32 -10.91
N LEU A 90 -12.03 15.49 -10.76
CA LEU A 90 -12.02 14.42 -9.77
C LEU A 90 -12.05 14.97 -8.34
N ALA A 91 -11.33 16.05 -8.04
CA ALA A 91 -11.35 16.70 -6.73
C ALA A 91 -12.74 17.27 -6.39
N GLN A 92 -13.47 17.79 -7.39
CA GLN A 92 -14.86 18.22 -7.21
C GLN A 92 -15.77 17.03 -6.91
N MET A 93 -15.67 15.95 -7.67
CA MET A 93 -16.42 14.71 -7.41
C MET A 93 -16.12 14.16 -6.00
N TRP A 94 -14.85 14.17 -5.61
CA TRP A 94 -14.37 13.74 -4.28
C TRP A 94 -14.99 14.54 -3.14
N LYS A 95 -15.10 15.86 -3.30
CA LYS A 95 -15.77 16.74 -2.33
C LYS A 95 -17.27 16.48 -2.25
N VAL A 96 -17.93 16.21 -3.38
CA VAL A 96 -19.39 15.93 -3.42
C VAL A 96 -19.75 14.66 -2.64
N VAL A 97 -18.89 13.63 -2.68
CA VAL A 97 -19.07 12.41 -1.87
C VAL A 97 -18.58 12.56 -0.43
N ASN A 98 -18.18 13.77 -0.03
CA ASN A 98 -17.71 14.13 1.31
C ASN A 98 -16.53 13.27 1.81
N LEU A 99 -15.61 12.91 0.92
CA LEU A 99 -14.41 12.19 1.30
C LEU A 99 -13.30 13.17 1.76
N PRO A 100 -12.45 12.77 2.72
CA PRO A 100 -11.38 13.62 3.24
C PRO A 100 -10.45 14.14 2.14
N THR A 101 -10.08 15.43 2.19
CA THR A 101 -9.17 16.02 1.19
C THR A 101 -7.72 15.52 1.37
N ASP A 102 -7.30 15.23 2.59
CA ASP A 102 -5.96 14.67 2.87
C ASP A 102 -5.78 13.29 2.25
N LEU A 103 -6.86 12.50 2.24
CA LEU A 103 -6.92 11.23 1.55
C LEU A 103 -6.72 11.39 0.04
N PHE A 104 -7.45 12.31 -0.58
CA PHE A 104 -7.27 12.63 -2.01
C PHE A 104 -5.82 13.01 -2.32
N ASN A 105 -5.25 13.93 -1.53
CA ASN A 105 -3.87 14.38 -1.70
C ASN A 105 -2.86 13.24 -1.51
N SER A 106 -3.10 12.33 -0.56
CA SER A 106 -2.26 11.14 -0.36
C SER A 106 -2.25 10.25 -1.59
N VAL A 107 -3.43 9.96 -2.18
CA VAL A 107 -3.53 9.15 -3.40
C VAL A 107 -2.86 9.84 -4.58
N MET A 108 -3.06 11.17 -4.72
CA MET A 108 -2.39 12.00 -5.74
C MET A 108 -0.87 11.91 -5.66
N ASN A 109 -0.32 12.02 -4.45
CA ASN A 109 1.11 11.98 -4.20
C ASN A 109 1.71 10.59 -4.46
N VAL A 110 1.06 9.52 -3.96
CA VAL A 110 1.53 8.14 -4.17
C VAL A 110 1.55 7.79 -5.66
N GLY A 111 0.49 8.13 -6.39
CA GLY A 111 0.42 7.88 -7.84
C GLY A 111 1.22 8.86 -8.69
N ARG A 112 1.81 9.91 -8.09
CA ARG A 112 2.49 11.01 -8.77
C ARG A 112 1.63 11.61 -9.88
N PHE A 113 0.33 11.72 -9.63
CA PHE A 113 -0.63 12.24 -10.59
C PHE A 113 -0.49 13.76 -10.73
N THR A 114 -0.74 14.27 -11.94
CA THR A 114 -0.67 15.70 -12.26
C THR A 114 -2.05 16.21 -12.65
N GLU A 115 -2.19 16.89 -13.79
CA GLU A 115 -3.47 17.44 -14.27
C GLU A 115 -4.38 16.36 -14.87
N GLU A 116 -3.77 15.37 -15.54
CA GLU A 116 -4.46 14.23 -16.15
C GLU A 116 -4.19 12.96 -15.35
N ILE A 117 -5.26 12.30 -14.94
CA ILE A 117 -5.23 11.14 -14.06
C ILE A 117 -5.74 9.93 -14.84
N GLU A 118 -4.90 8.89 -14.96
CA GLU A 118 -5.35 7.57 -15.39
C GLU A 118 -6.27 6.98 -14.32
N TRP A 119 -7.57 6.90 -14.63
CA TRP A 119 -8.61 6.63 -13.65
C TRP A 119 -8.41 5.30 -12.91
N LEU A 120 -8.07 4.23 -13.64
CA LEU A 120 -7.87 2.91 -13.04
C LEU A 120 -6.67 2.89 -12.08
N LYS A 121 -5.60 3.64 -12.37
CA LYS A 121 -4.44 3.76 -11.49
C LYS A 121 -4.83 4.48 -10.20
N PHE A 122 -5.55 5.60 -10.32
CA PHE A 122 -6.05 6.32 -9.15
C PHE A 122 -6.97 5.45 -8.31
N LEU A 123 -7.91 4.76 -8.94
CA LEU A 123 -8.86 3.89 -8.27
C LEU A 123 -8.17 2.73 -7.54
N ALA A 124 -7.14 2.13 -8.15
CA ALA A 124 -6.34 1.07 -7.54
C ALA A 124 -5.65 1.56 -6.25
N LEU A 125 -5.07 2.77 -6.26
CA LEU A 125 -4.44 3.38 -5.09
C LEU A 125 -5.45 3.83 -4.03
N ALA A 126 -6.63 4.29 -4.42
CA ALA A 126 -7.70 4.57 -3.47
C ALA A 126 -8.19 3.27 -2.79
N CYS A 127 -8.30 2.17 -3.54
CA CYS A 127 -8.64 0.85 -3.01
C CYS A 127 -7.52 0.28 -2.13
N SER A 128 -6.25 0.57 -2.45
CA SER A 128 -5.10 0.03 -1.71
C SER A 128 -5.03 0.51 -0.28
N ALA A 129 -5.74 1.59 0.05
CA ALA A 129 -5.84 2.02 1.43
C ALA A 129 -6.94 1.35 2.25
N LEU A 130 -7.86 0.65 1.59
CA LEU A 130 -8.84 -0.23 2.23
C LEU A 130 -8.29 -1.67 2.35
N GLY A 131 -7.42 -2.04 1.41
CA GLY A 131 -6.65 -3.27 1.42
C GLY A 131 -5.43 -3.17 2.34
N VAL A 132 -5.08 -4.26 3.02
CA VAL A 132 -3.78 -4.36 3.72
C VAL A 132 -2.77 -5.15 2.90
N THR A 133 -3.24 -5.87 1.88
CA THR A 133 -2.40 -6.67 0.99
C THR A 133 -2.88 -6.52 -0.45
N ILE A 134 -2.03 -6.88 -1.40
CA ILE A 134 -2.33 -6.77 -2.83
C ILE A 134 -3.55 -7.60 -3.20
N THR A 135 -3.68 -8.81 -2.66
CA THR A 135 -4.85 -9.67 -2.87
C THR A 135 -6.15 -8.98 -2.43
N LYS A 136 -6.14 -8.35 -1.25
CA LYS A 136 -7.31 -7.65 -0.71
C LYS A 136 -7.62 -6.39 -1.53
N THR A 137 -6.60 -5.64 -1.95
CA THR A 137 -6.75 -4.47 -2.82
C THR A 137 -7.37 -4.87 -4.16
N LEU A 138 -6.86 -5.93 -4.79
CA LEU A 138 -7.38 -6.45 -6.05
C LEU A 138 -8.82 -6.92 -5.92
N LYS A 139 -9.17 -7.58 -4.81
CA LYS A 139 -10.56 -7.93 -4.51
C LYS A 139 -11.46 -6.69 -4.49
N ILE A 140 -11.08 -5.66 -3.73
CA ILE A 140 -11.89 -4.44 -3.58
C ILE A 140 -12.04 -3.72 -4.93
N VAL A 141 -10.96 -3.54 -5.69
CA VAL A 141 -11.05 -2.86 -6.99
C VAL A 141 -11.86 -3.67 -8.00
N CYS A 142 -11.76 -5.00 -8.01
CA CYS A 142 -12.62 -5.85 -8.84
C CYS A 142 -14.09 -5.70 -8.46
N GLU A 143 -14.40 -5.66 -7.16
CA GLU A 143 -15.75 -5.41 -6.66
C GLU A 143 -16.29 -4.04 -7.06
N VAL A 144 -15.43 -3.00 -7.08
CA VAL A 144 -15.79 -1.64 -7.47
C VAL A 144 -16.03 -1.54 -8.99
N LEU A 145 -15.20 -2.18 -9.79
CA LEU A 145 -15.27 -2.17 -11.26
C LEU A 145 -16.37 -3.06 -11.82
N SER A 146 -16.80 -4.09 -11.08
CA SER A 146 -17.81 -5.03 -11.54
C SER A 146 -19.17 -4.38 -11.66
N CYS A 147 -19.73 -4.39 -12.87
CA CYS A 147 -21.00 -3.74 -13.15
C CYS A 147 -22.23 -4.56 -12.73
N ASP A 148 -22.16 -5.71 -12.05
CA ASP A 148 -23.33 -6.60 -11.95
C ASP A 148 -24.36 -6.17 -10.89
N HIS A 149 -25.47 -5.60 -11.39
CA HIS A 149 -26.71 -5.25 -10.70
C HIS A 149 -27.62 -6.47 -10.43
N ASN A 150 -27.17 -7.67 -10.81
CA ASN A 150 -27.95 -8.91 -10.79
C ASN A 150 -27.43 -9.99 -9.82
N GLY A 151 -26.61 -9.62 -8.83
CA GLY A 151 -26.17 -10.57 -7.79
C GLY A 151 -25.19 -11.64 -8.28
N GLY A 152 -24.61 -11.47 -9.47
CA GLY A 152 -23.50 -12.28 -9.96
C GLY A 152 -22.22 -12.00 -9.18
N LEU A 153 -21.28 -12.96 -9.22
CA LEU A 153 -19.94 -12.75 -8.67
C LEU A 153 -19.25 -11.59 -9.42
N PRO A 154 -18.61 -10.66 -8.71
CA PRO A 154 -17.83 -9.59 -9.33
C PRO A 154 -16.82 -10.16 -10.32
N ARG A 155 -16.88 -9.68 -11.57
CA ARG A 155 -16.04 -10.11 -12.68
C ARG A 155 -15.64 -8.93 -13.55
N ILE A 156 -14.39 -8.96 -14.01
CA ILE A 156 -13.80 -7.95 -14.90
C ILE A 156 -13.03 -8.64 -16.03
N PRO A 157 -12.75 -7.95 -17.15
CA PRO A 157 -11.85 -8.47 -18.16
C PRO A 157 -10.46 -8.79 -17.58
N PHE A 158 -9.86 -9.93 -17.96
CA PHE A 158 -8.54 -10.32 -17.48
C PHE A 158 -7.46 -9.28 -17.83
N SER A 159 -7.56 -8.62 -18.97
CA SER A 159 -6.66 -7.53 -19.36
C SER A 159 -6.69 -6.37 -18.36
N THR A 160 -7.86 -6.04 -17.80
CA THR A 160 -8.01 -5.02 -16.75
C THR A 160 -7.35 -5.49 -15.45
N PHE A 161 -7.57 -6.75 -15.06
CA PHE A 161 -6.91 -7.33 -13.88
C PHE A 161 -5.39 -7.33 -14.02
N GLN A 162 -4.86 -7.71 -15.18
CA GLN A 162 -3.44 -7.71 -15.48
C GLN A 162 -2.82 -6.33 -15.31
N PHE A 163 -3.49 -5.30 -15.86
CA PHE A 163 -3.07 -3.92 -15.69
C PHE A 163 -3.03 -3.50 -14.22
N LEU A 164 -4.09 -3.81 -13.47
CA LEU A 164 -4.21 -3.45 -12.04
C LEU A 164 -3.16 -4.15 -11.19
N TYR A 165 -2.99 -5.47 -11.35
CA TYR A 165 -2.02 -6.23 -10.56
C TYR A 165 -0.59 -5.75 -10.82
N THR A 166 -0.23 -5.56 -12.10
CA THR A 166 1.09 -5.05 -12.48
C THR A 166 1.34 -3.68 -11.84
N TYR A 167 0.39 -2.76 -11.98
CA TYR A 167 0.52 -1.41 -11.43
C TYR A 167 0.62 -1.40 -9.90
N ILE A 168 -0.23 -2.17 -9.21
CA ILE A 168 -0.19 -2.25 -7.75
C ILE A 168 1.14 -2.84 -7.28
N ALA A 169 1.61 -3.92 -7.90
CA ALA A 169 2.88 -4.55 -7.55
C ALA A 169 4.09 -3.62 -7.81
N GLU A 170 4.06 -2.83 -8.88
CA GLU A 170 5.08 -1.82 -9.17
C GLU A 170 5.11 -0.70 -8.11
N VAL A 171 3.94 -0.23 -7.65
CA VAL A 171 3.84 0.80 -6.61
C VAL A 171 4.25 0.27 -5.24
N ASP A 172 3.85 -0.95 -4.91
CA ASP A 172 4.17 -1.62 -3.65
C ASP A 172 5.69 -1.92 -3.55
N GLY A 173 6.30 -2.35 -4.65
CA GLY A 173 7.74 -2.54 -4.77
C GLY A 173 8.31 -3.76 -4.03
N GLU A 174 7.50 -4.50 -3.26
CA GLU A 174 7.94 -5.73 -2.59
C GLU A 174 7.94 -6.94 -3.53
N ILE A 175 7.12 -6.91 -4.58
CA ILE A 175 6.98 -8.01 -5.54
C ILE A 175 7.85 -7.80 -6.78
N CYS A 176 8.73 -8.77 -7.07
CA CYS A 176 9.52 -8.75 -8.30
C CYS A 176 8.65 -8.95 -9.55
N ALA A 177 8.99 -8.24 -10.64
CA ALA A 177 8.28 -8.33 -11.92
C ALA A 177 8.19 -9.78 -12.47
N SER A 178 9.20 -10.62 -12.24
CA SER A 178 9.17 -12.03 -12.64
C SER A 178 8.09 -12.84 -11.93
N HIS A 179 7.78 -12.51 -10.67
CA HIS A 179 6.69 -13.16 -9.94
C HIS A 179 5.33 -12.72 -10.50
N VAL A 180 5.14 -11.42 -10.70
CA VAL A 180 3.95 -10.85 -11.34
C VAL A 180 3.69 -11.52 -12.69
N SER A 181 4.68 -11.57 -13.58
CA SER A 181 4.55 -12.21 -14.88
C SER A 181 4.23 -13.71 -14.78
N ARG A 182 4.87 -14.44 -13.84
CA ARG A 182 4.60 -15.87 -13.63
C ARG A 182 3.16 -16.11 -13.18
N MET A 183 2.65 -15.30 -12.26
CA MET A 183 1.27 -15.41 -11.76
C MET A 183 0.25 -15.04 -12.83
N LEU A 184 0.48 -13.97 -13.59
CA LEU A 184 -0.38 -13.59 -14.71
C LEU A 184 -0.45 -14.69 -15.77
N ASN A 185 0.70 -15.25 -16.17
CA ASN A 185 0.74 -16.37 -17.12
C ASN A 185 -0.02 -17.59 -16.59
N TYR A 186 0.12 -17.92 -15.29
CA TYR A 186 -0.63 -19.03 -14.69
C TYR A 186 -2.13 -18.78 -14.72
N ILE A 187 -2.57 -17.57 -14.33
CA ILE A 187 -3.99 -17.21 -14.33
C ILE A 187 -4.54 -17.28 -15.76
N GLU A 188 -3.86 -16.70 -16.74
CA GLU A 188 -4.29 -16.69 -18.14
C GLU A 188 -4.47 -18.10 -18.72
N GLN A 189 -3.57 -19.03 -18.39
CA GLN A 189 -3.61 -20.39 -18.96
C GLN A 189 -4.53 -21.35 -18.21
N GLU A 190 -4.57 -21.27 -16.88
CA GLU A 190 -5.19 -22.31 -16.04
C GLU A 190 -6.51 -21.86 -15.38
N VAL A 191 -6.79 -20.56 -15.37
CA VAL A 191 -7.92 -19.99 -14.62
C VAL A 191 -8.90 -19.27 -15.53
N ILE A 192 -8.41 -18.49 -16.50
CA ILE A 192 -9.26 -17.72 -17.40
C ILE A 192 -9.95 -18.65 -18.40
N GLY A 193 -11.28 -18.56 -18.43
CA GLY A 193 -12.12 -19.28 -19.38
C GLY A 193 -12.18 -18.61 -20.76
N PRO A 194 -12.94 -19.19 -21.71
CA PRO A 194 -13.12 -18.63 -23.04
C PRO A 194 -13.84 -17.28 -23.06
N ASP A 195 -14.43 -16.85 -21.95
CA ASP A 195 -15.04 -15.53 -21.80
C ASP A 195 -14.03 -14.40 -21.56
N GLY A 196 -12.77 -14.74 -21.24
CA GLY A 196 -11.72 -13.75 -20.98
C GLY A 196 -11.95 -12.93 -19.71
N LEU A 197 -12.79 -13.42 -18.79
CA LEU A 197 -13.16 -12.75 -17.55
C LEU A 197 -12.46 -13.41 -16.37
N ILE A 198 -12.15 -12.61 -15.35
CA ILE A 198 -11.66 -13.07 -14.05
C ILE A 198 -12.63 -12.64 -12.96
N THR A 199 -12.93 -13.56 -12.05
CA THR A 199 -13.77 -13.33 -10.86
C THR A 199 -12.91 -13.17 -9.61
N VAL A 200 -13.48 -12.59 -8.55
CA VAL A 200 -12.78 -12.50 -7.25
C VAL A 200 -12.39 -13.87 -6.69
N ASN A 201 -13.20 -14.91 -6.94
CA ASN A 201 -12.91 -16.25 -6.42
C ASN A 201 -11.70 -16.90 -7.09
N ASP A 202 -11.45 -16.56 -8.36
CA ASP A 202 -10.39 -17.14 -9.18
C ASP A 202 -8.99 -16.91 -8.61
N PHE A 203 -8.79 -15.80 -7.89
CA PHE A 203 -7.51 -15.47 -7.26
C PHE A 203 -7.55 -15.45 -5.73
N THR A 204 -8.73 -15.52 -5.10
CA THR A 204 -8.83 -15.56 -3.62
C THR A 204 -9.05 -16.97 -3.06
N GLN A 205 -9.63 -17.88 -3.84
CA GLN A 205 -9.90 -19.26 -3.43
C GLN A 205 -8.98 -20.28 -4.12
N ASN A 206 -8.16 -19.84 -5.07
CA ASN A 206 -7.23 -20.70 -5.77
C ASN A 206 -5.87 -20.76 -5.03
N PRO A 207 -5.51 -21.88 -4.38
CA PRO A 207 -4.28 -21.97 -3.59
C PRO A 207 -3.01 -21.89 -4.45
N ARG A 208 -3.11 -21.99 -5.77
CA ARG A 208 -1.99 -21.84 -6.70
C ARG A 208 -1.79 -20.41 -7.17
N VAL A 209 -2.76 -19.52 -6.94
CA VAL A 209 -2.64 -18.10 -7.22
C VAL A 209 -2.13 -17.43 -5.95
N TRP A 210 -0.85 -17.06 -5.96
CA TRP A 210 -0.20 -16.35 -4.86
C TRP A 210 0.25 -14.99 -5.35
N LEU A 211 -0.54 -13.95 -5.05
CA LEU A 211 -0.36 -12.60 -5.59
C LEU A 211 0.60 -11.74 -4.80
N GLU A 212 0.97 -12.18 -3.60
CA GLU A 212 2.03 -11.61 -2.76
C GLU A 212 3.35 -12.35 -3.00
#